data_AF-A0A4V3BUC0-F1
#
_entry.id   AF-A0A4V3BUC0-F1
#
_cell.length_a   1.000
_cell.length_b   1.000
_cell.length_c   1.000
_cell.angle_alpha   90.00
_cell.angle_beta   90.00
_cell.angle_gamma   90.00
#
_symmetry.space_group_name_H-M   'P 1'
#
loop_
_entity.id
_entity.type
_entity.pdbx_description
1 polymer ?
#
loop_
_entity_poly.entity_id
_entity_poly.type
_entity_poly.pdbx_seq_one_letter_code
_entity_poly.pdbx_strand_id
1 'polypeptide(L)'
;MAYFEPVTPADSDDVVVEALRCYCANRRAHLAILPSMLAFAERRQFGAHAMIALTSVFELAEACLGRPLEAETDQDAPLSSDEQAMLMLLASVGDVGAYCGSAALPHGLPGTLAWAVRTANRLCGRRCIDMALSPSACPFDG
;
A
#
# COMPACT_ATOMS: atom_id res chain seq x y z
N MET A 1 13.47 11.55 22.01
CA MET A 1 13.33 11.70 20.56
C MET A 1 13.73 10.36 19.95
N ALA A 2 12.77 9.47 19.70
CA ALA A 2 13.08 8.15 19.16
C ALA A 2 13.46 8.31 17.69
N TYR A 3 14.70 7.99 17.36
CA TYR A 3 15.14 7.85 15.98
C TYR A 3 14.49 6.56 15.46
N PHE A 4 13.52 6.71 14.56
CA PHE A 4 13.03 5.57 13.78
C PHE A 4 14.16 5.19 12.82
N GLU A 5 14.76 4.03 13.03
CA GLU A 5 15.70 3.47 12.07
C GLU A 5 14.98 3.27 10.73
N PRO A 6 15.63 3.60 9.60
CA PRO A 6 15.03 3.40 8.29
C PRO A 6 14.87 1.90 8.03
N VAL A 7 13.63 1.45 7.87
CA VAL A 7 13.28 0.09 7.42
C VAL A 7 14.01 -0.16 6.09
N THR A 8 14.73 -1.29 5.98
CA THR A 8 15.42 -1.60 4.73
C THR A 8 14.39 -1.95 3.64
N PRO A 9 14.72 -1.83 2.34
CA PRO A 9 13.75 -2.07 1.27
C PRO A 9 13.14 -3.48 1.29
N ALA A 10 13.92 -4.50 1.64
CA ALA A 10 13.45 -5.88 1.77
C ALA A 10 12.50 -6.04 2.96
N ASP A 11 12.85 -5.46 4.12
CA ASP A 11 11.97 -5.44 5.29
C ASP A 11 10.66 -4.68 5.01
N SER A 12 10.69 -3.74 4.06
CA SER A 12 9.52 -2.94 3.71
C SER A 12 8.48 -3.72 2.90
N ASP A 13 8.88 -4.68 2.05
CA ASP A 13 7.93 -5.52 1.30
C ASP A 13 7.20 -6.48 2.23
N ASP A 14 7.94 -7.13 3.12
CA ASP A 14 7.37 -8.05 4.11
C ASP A 14 6.38 -7.35 5.03
N VAL A 15 6.73 -6.14 5.51
CA VAL A 15 5.81 -5.33 6.34
C VAL A 15 4.54 -4.94 5.57
N VAL A 16 4.63 -4.67 4.28
CA VAL A 16 3.45 -4.37 3.45
C VAL A 16 2.56 -5.61 3.32
N VAL A 17 3.14 -6.78 3.02
CA VAL A 17 2.39 -8.03 2.89
C VAL A 17 1.73 -8.38 4.22
N GLU A 18 2.47 -8.33 5.32
CA GLU A 18 1.93 -8.58 6.65
C GLU A 18 0.83 -7.58 7.05
N ALA A 19 1.00 -6.30 6.71
CA ALA A 19 -0.01 -5.28 6.93
C ALA A 19 -1.27 -5.56 6.10
N LEU A 20 -1.13 -5.95 4.83
CA LEU A 20 -2.25 -6.32 3.97
C LEU A 20 -2.98 -7.57 4.50
N ARG A 21 -2.26 -8.60 4.93
CA ARG A 21 -2.83 -9.77 5.61
C ARG A 21 -3.59 -9.38 6.87
N CYS A 22 -3.01 -8.51 7.69
CA CYS A 22 -3.65 -7.98 8.90
C CYS A 22 -4.94 -7.21 8.56
N TYR A 23 -4.88 -6.33 7.56
CA TYR A 23 -6.03 -5.56 7.07
C TYR A 23 -7.16 -6.49 6.62
N CYS A 24 -6.87 -7.45 5.74
CA CYS A 24 -7.84 -8.41 5.22
C CYS A 24 -8.45 -9.26 6.34
N ALA A 25 -7.65 -9.73 7.30
CA ALA A 25 -8.14 -10.49 8.45
C ALA A 25 -9.10 -9.67 9.33
N ASN A 26 -8.76 -8.42 9.65
CA ASN A 26 -9.63 -7.54 10.44
C ASN A 26 -10.92 -7.18 9.69
N ARG A 27 -10.84 -6.94 8.38
CA ARG A 27 -12.01 -6.68 7.53
C ARG A 27 -12.97 -7.87 7.50
N ARG A 28 -12.45 -9.09 7.27
CA ARG A 28 -13.24 -10.33 7.28
C ARG A 28 -13.92 -10.57 8.64
N ALA A 29 -13.25 -10.22 9.73
CA ALA A 29 -13.78 -10.31 11.08
C ALA A 29 -14.70 -9.15 11.47
N HIS A 30 -14.96 -8.19 10.58
CA HIS A 30 -15.73 -6.97 10.83
C HIS A 30 -15.22 -6.15 12.04
N LEU A 31 -13.90 -6.15 12.24
CA LEU A 31 -13.24 -5.39 13.29
C LEU A 31 -12.91 -3.97 12.85
N ALA A 32 -12.67 -3.08 13.81
CA ALA A 32 -12.25 -1.71 13.55
C ALA A 32 -10.86 -1.69 12.90
N ILE A 33 -10.79 -1.42 11.60
CA ILE A 33 -9.57 -1.48 10.79
C ILE A 33 -8.48 -0.57 11.35
N LEU A 34 -8.75 0.74 11.44
CA LEU A 34 -7.71 1.72 11.75
C LEU A 34 -7.05 1.49 13.12
N PRO A 35 -7.78 1.25 14.24
CA PRO A 35 -7.16 0.87 15.51
C PRO A 35 -6.30 -0.39 15.41
N SER A 36 -6.77 -1.44 14.73
CA SER A 36 -6.03 -2.69 14.55
C SER A 36 -4.73 -2.49 13.76
N MET A 37 -4.77 -1.68 12.70
CA MET A 37 -3.59 -1.36 11.90
C MET A 37 -2.57 -0.54 12.69
N LEU A 38 -3.02 0.41 13.51
CA LEU A 38 -2.12 1.19 14.39
C LEU A 38 -1.46 0.30 15.46
N ALA A 39 -2.21 -0.63 16.06
CA ALA A 39 -1.65 -1.62 16.98
C ALA A 39 -0.65 -2.56 16.29
N PHE A 40 -0.91 -2.94 15.04
CA PHE A 40 0.06 -3.69 14.23
C PHE A 40 1.34 -2.87 13.99
N ALA A 41 1.22 -1.61 13.61
CA ALA A 41 2.36 -0.72 13.38
C ALA A 41 3.21 -0.55 14.63
N GLU A 42 2.60 -0.35 15.79
CA GLU A 42 3.31 -0.25 17.07
C GLU A 42 4.14 -1.51 17.36
N ARG A 43 3.56 -2.70 17.21
CA ARG A 43 4.26 -3.98 17.43
C ARG A 43 5.43 -4.20 16.47
N ARG A 44 5.31 -3.70 15.23
CA ARG A 44 6.35 -3.78 14.20
C ARG A 44 7.30 -2.58 14.20
N GLN A 45 7.17 -1.67 15.17
CA GLN A 45 7.92 -0.42 15.25
C GLN A 45 7.84 0.41 13.95
N PHE A 46 6.73 0.26 13.23
CA PHE A 46 6.44 0.95 11.99
C PHE A 46 5.76 2.29 12.28
N GLY A 47 6.08 3.32 11.50
CA GLY A 47 5.55 4.66 11.72
C GLY A 47 4.02 4.70 11.57
N ALA A 48 3.31 5.23 12.57
CA ALA A 48 1.84 5.33 12.56
C ALA A 48 1.31 6.06 11.31
N HIS A 49 1.95 7.16 10.89
CA HIS A 49 1.58 7.89 9.68
C HIS A 49 1.74 7.05 8.41
N ALA A 50 2.82 6.25 8.32
CA ALA A 50 3.04 5.36 7.19
C ALA A 50 1.97 4.26 7.15
N MET A 51 1.57 3.73 8.31
CA MET A 51 0.51 2.74 8.39
C MET A 51 -0.87 3.29 7.99
N ILE A 52 -1.19 4.52 8.41
CA ILE A 52 -2.42 5.21 7.99
C ILE A 52 -2.45 5.37 6.47
N ALA A 53 -1.32 5.78 5.88
CA ALA A 53 -1.19 5.92 4.44
C ALA A 53 -1.36 4.57 3.71
N LEU A 54 -0.73 3.49 4.19
CA LEU A 54 -0.91 2.15 3.64
C LEU A 54 -2.36 1.66 3.75
N THR A 55 -3.00 1.88 4.90
CA THR A 55 -4.42 1.53 5.09
C THR A 55 -5.30 2.25 4.08
N SER A 56 -5.03 3.53 3.83
CA SER A 56 -5.74 4.34 2.83
C SER A 56 -5.52 3.79 1.41
N VAL A 57 -4.31 3.32 1.09
CA VAL A 57 -4.00 2.67 -0.20
C VAL A 57 -4.85 1.41 -0.36
N PHE A 58 -4.97 0.56 0.67
CA PHE A 58 -5.78 -0.66 0.60
C PHE A 58 -7.26 -0.35 0.37
N GLU A 59 -7.83 0.59 1.12
CA GLU A 59 -9.23 1.00 0.96
C GLU A 59 -9.50 1.60 -0.43
N LEU A 60 -8.59 2.43 -0.95
CA LEU A 60 -8.71 3.00 -2.29
C LEU A 60 -8.54 1.94 -3.38
N ALA A 61 -7.68 0.94 -3.16
CA ALA A 61 -7.51 -0.17 -4.09
C ALA A 61 -8.78 -1.03 -4.15
N GLU A 62 -9.37 -1.39 -3.00
CA GLU A 62 -10.68 -2.07 -2.96
C GLU A 62 -11.76 -1.28 -3.70
N ALA A 63 -11.80 0.04 -3.49
CA ALA A 63 -12.75 0.91 -4.16
C ALA A 63 -12.50 0.97 -5.68
N CYS A 64 -11.24 1.02 -6.14
CA CYS A 64 -10.89 0.96 -7.56
C CYS A 64 -11.28 -0.36 -8.20
N LEU A 65 -11.11 -1.47 -7.47
CA LEU A 65 -11.43 -2.82 -7.93
C LEU A 65 -12.93 -3.11 -7.95
N GLY A 66 -13.71 -2.41 -7.12
CA GLY A 66 -15.11 -2.74 -6.88
C GLY A 66 -15.31 -4.08 -6.16
N ARG A 67 -14.23 -4.66 -5.63
CA ARG A 67 -14.23 -5.88 -4.80
C ARG A 67 -13.24 -5.75 -3.65
N PRO A 68 -13.43 -6.51 -2.57
CA PRO A 68 -12.45 -6.54 -1.49
C PRO A 68 -11.13 -7.16 -1.92
N LEU A 69 -10.04 -6.75 -1.27
CA LEU A 69 -8.73 -7.36 -1.41
C LEU A 69 -8.72 -8.72 -0.69
N GLU A 70 -8.02 -9.68 -1.28
CA GLU A 70 -7.87 -11.03 -0.78
C GLU A 70 -6.39 -11.34 -0.57
N ALA A 71 -5.97 -11.28 0.69
CA ALA A 71 -4.64 -11.71 1.10
C ALA A 71 -4.67 -13.16 1.61
N GLU A 72 -3.53 -13.83 1.55
CA GLU A 72 -3.41 -15.16 2.11
C GLU A 72 -3.58 -15.16 3.62
N THR A 73 -4.13 -16.26 4.15
CA THR A 73 -4.35 -16.40 5.60
C THR A 73 -3.18 -17.04 6.34
N ASP A 74 -2.37 -17.83 5.63
CA ASP A 74 -1.20 -18.48 6.19
C ASP A 74 0.04 -17.59 5.99
N GLN A 75 0.84 -17.44 7.05
CA GLN A 75 2.04 -16.61 7.03
C GLN A 75 3.11 -17.18 6.11
N ASP A 76 3.19 -18.50 6.00
CA ASP A 76 4.20 -19.20 5.19
C ASP A 76 3.71 -19.51 3.76
N ALA A 77 2.46 -19.14 3.43
CA ALA A 77 1.94 -19.33 2.09
C ALA A 77 2.60 -18.38 1.08
N PRO A 78 2.73 -18.82 -0.19
CA PRO A 78 3.16 -17.96 -1.28
C PRO A 78 2.23 -16.75 -1.42
N LEU A 79 2.73 -15.67 -2.01
CA LEU A 79 1.95 -14.46 -2.22
C LEU A 79 0.75 -14.73 -3.15
N SER A 80 -0.43 -14.33 -2.71
CA SER A 80 -1.65 -14.20 -3.52
C SER A 80 -1.49 -13.19 -4.65
N SER A 81 -2.41 -13.23 -5.62
CA SER A 81 -2.45 -12.27 -6.73
C SER A 81 -2.58 -10.82 -6.23
N ASP A 82 -3.42 -10.56 -5.23
CA ASP A 82 -3.61 -9.20 -4.69
C ASP A 82 -2.39 -8.72 -3.90
N GLU A 83 -1.69 -9.60 -3.17
CA GLU A 83 -0.43 -9.26 -2.50
C GLU A 83 0.65 -8.88 -3.52
N GLN A 84 0.79 -9.67 -4.59
CA GLN A 84 1.72 -9.35 -5.68
C GLN A 84 1.34 -8.04 -6.37
N ALA A 85 0.07 -7.85 -6.69
CA ALA A 85 -0.43 -6.64 -7.32
C ALA A 85 -0.20 -5.40 -6.46
N MET A 86 -0.36 -5.51 -5.14
CA MET A 86 -0.10 -4.42 -4.20
C MET A 86 1.39 -4.05 -4.14
N LEU A 87 2.27 -5.05 -4.08
CA LEU A 87 3.72 -4.81 -4.14
C LEU A 87 4.13 -4.16 -5.46
N MET A 88 3.60 -4.64 -6.59
CA MET A 88 3.82 -4.02 -7.90
C MET A 88 3.29 -2.59 -7.94
N LEU A 89 2.09 -2.32 -7.41
CA LEU A 89 1.50 -1.00 -7.36
C LEU A 89 2.40 -0.03 -6.58
N LEU A 90 2.86 -0.43 -5.39
CA LEU A 90 3.78 0.37 -4.57
C LEU A 90 5.15 0.54 -5.24
N ALA A 91 5.63 -0.46 -5.99
CA ALA A 91 6.89 -0.37 -6.74
C ALA A 91 6.79 0.53 -7.98
N SER A 92 5.61 0.62 -8.60
CA SER A 92 5.39 1.24 -9.92
C SER A 92 5.33 2.77 -9.92
N VAL A 93 4.96 3.39 -8.79
CA VAL A 93 4.86 4.85 -8.76
C VAL A 93 6.26 5.44 -8.64
N GLY A 94 6.85 5.81 -9.77
CA GLY A 94 8.12 6.54 -9.87
C GLY A 94 8.08 7.91 -9.17
N ASP A 95 9.25 8.51 -8.94
CA ASP A 95 9.37 9.87 -8.40
C ASP A 95 9.02 10.89 -9.47
N VAL A 96 7.74 10.97 -9.84
CA VAL A 96 7.30 11.97 -10.80
C VAL A 96 7.34 13.32 -10.11
N GLY A 97 8.24 14.21 -10.52
CA GLY A 97 8.49 15.49 -9.86
C GLY A 97 7.20 16.23 -9.47
N ALA A 98 7.26 17.00 -8.39
CA ALA A 98 6.15 17.71 -7.75
C ALA A 98 5.10 18.20 -8.76
N TYR A 99 4.01 17.43 -8.93
CA TYR A 99 2.87 17.86 -9.72
C TYR A 99 2.14 18.96 -8.96
N CYS A 100 2.57 20.20 -9.19
CA CYS A 100 1.77 21.37 -8.89
C CYS A 100 0.52 21.32 -9.77
N GLY A 101 -0.63 20.99 -9.18
CA GLY A 101 -1.99 21.30 -9.64
C GLY A 101 -2.18 21.48 -11.15
N SER A 102 -1.77 20.52 -11.96
CA SER A 102 -1.97 20.56 -13.41
C SER A 102 -3.28 19.86 -13.76
N ALA A 103 -3.99 20.34 -14.78
CA ALA A 103 -5.14 19.64 -15.36
C ALA A 103 -4.79 18.24 -15.91
N ALA A 104 -3.50 17.90 -15.97
CA ALA A 104 -2.98 16.56 -16.26
C ALA A 104 -2.97 15.61 -15.04
N LEU A 105 -3.38 16.07 -13.85
CA LEU A 105 -3.55 15.20 -12.70
C LEU A 105 -4.70 14.23 -12.97
N PRO A 106 -4.48 12.91 -12.88
CA PRO A 106 -5.56 11.96 -13.00
C PRO A 106 -6.61 12.30 -11.92
N HIS A 107 -7.81 12.66 -12.35
CA HIS A 107 -8.93 12.94 -11.48
C HIS A 107 -9.76 11.67 -11.26
N GLY A 108 -10.45 11.60 -10.13
CA GLY A 108 -11.22 10.41 -9.75
C GLY A 108 -10.39 9.36 -9.04
N LEU A 109 -11.01 8.22 -8.78
CA LEU A 109 -10.51 7.22 -7.84
C LEU A 109 -9.10 6.65 -8.17
N PRO A 110 -8.76 6.33 -9.45
CA PRO A 110 -7.41 5.88 -9.80
C PRO A 110 -6.33 6.93 -9.52
N GLY A 111 -6.66 8.22 -9.71
CA GLY A 111 -5.74 9.31 -9.40
C GLY A 111 -5.53 9.50 -7.90
N THR A 112 -6.60 9.37 -7.10
CA THR A 112 -6.50 9.37 -5.64
C THR A 112 -5.65 8.21 -5.14
N LEU A 113 -5.82 7.01 -5.72
CA LEU A 113 -4.98 5.85 -5.40
C LEU A 113 -3.51 6.11 -5.71
N ALA A 114 -3.19 6.68 -6.88
CA ALA A 114 -1.81 7.02 -7.24
C ALA A 114 -1.18 8.01 -6.23
N TRP A 115 -1.93 9.01 -5.77
CA TRP A 115 -1.48 9.95 -4.72
C TRP A 115 -1.29 9.28 -3.36
N ALA A 116 -2.18 8.36 -2.98
CA ALA A 116 -2.07 7.61 -1.74
C ALA A 116 -0.83 6.71 -1.76
N VAL A 117 -0.58 6.00 -2.86
CA VAL A 117 0.62 5.16 -3.05
C VAL A 117 1.89 5.99 -2.95
N ARG A 118 1.95 7.16 -3.59
CA ARG A 118 3.09 8.08 -3.48
C ARG A 118 3.34 8.51 -2.03
N THR A 119 2.27 8.93 -1.35
CA THR A 119 2.33 9.34 0.06
C THR A 119 2.83 8.20 0.94
N ALA A 120 2.30 6.99 0.75
CA ALA A 120 2.71 5.79 1.46
C ALA A 120 4.19 5.51 1.23
N ASN A 121 4.67 5.46 -0.02
CA ASN A 121 6.08 5.24 -0.34
C ASN A 121 7.01 6.26 0.35
N ARG A 122 6.65 7.55 0.30
CA ARG A 122 7.42 8.62 0.97
C ARG A 122 7.50 8.41 2.48
N LEU A 123 6.38 8.04 3.12
CA LEU A 123 6.32 7.83 4.57
C LEU A 123 6.96 6.51 5.02
N CYS A 124 6.96 5.49 4.15
CA CYS A 124 7.61 4.20 4.39
C CYS A 124 9.12 4.24 4.12
N GLY A 125 9.67 5.34 3.60
CA GLY A 125 11.09 5.43 3.22
C GLY A 125 11.45 4.56 2.01
N ARG A 126 10.46 4.07 1.26
CA ARG A 126 10.66 3.23 0.07
C ARG A 126 11.21 4.09 -1.06
N ARG A 127 12.33 3.66 -1.65
CA ARG A 127 12.85 4.26 -2.88
C ARG A 127 12.01 3.79 -4.05
N CYS A 128 11.41 4.73 -4.78
CA CYS A 128 10.70 4.42 -6.02
C CYS A 128 11.64 3.77 -7.03
N ILE A 129 11.17 2.71 -7.68
CA ILE A 129 11.74 2.27 -8.96
C ILE A 129 10.92 2.99 -10.03
N ASP A 130 11.60 3.68 -10.94
CA ASP A 130 10.94 4.43 -12.00
C ASP A 130 10.40 3.43 -13.04
N MET A 131 9.20 2.90 -12.79
CA MET A 131 8.51 2.00 -13.70
C MET A 131 7.40 2.80 -14.38
N ALA A 132 7.61 3.17 -15.63
CA ALA A 132 6.56 3.78 -16.43
C ALA A 132 5.38 2.81 -16.53
N LEU A 133 4.31 3.08 -15.78
CA LEU A 133 3.03 2.38 -15.91
C LEU A 133 2.55 2.52 -17.36
N SER A 134 2.74 1.47 -18.16
CA SER A 134 2.07 1.39 -19.46
C SER A 134 0.58 1.20 -19.19
N PRO A 135 -0.31 2.07 -19.72
CA PRO A 135 -1.73 2.10 -19.37
C PRO A 135 -2.57 0.92 -19.91
N SER A 136 -1.94 -0.17 -20.37
CA SER A 136 -2.62 -1.22 -21.15
C SER A 136 -2.96 -2.51 -20.40
N ALA A 137 -2.62 -2.64 -19.12
CA ALA A 137 -3.03 -3.80 -18.32
C ALA A 137 -3.29 -3.39 -16.86
N CYS A 138 -4.46 -3.75 -16.33
CA CYS A 138 -4.72 -3.62 -14.90
C CYS A 138 -3.84 -4.64 -14.17
N PRO A 139 -3.07 -4.27 -13.13
CA PRO A 139 -2.22 -5.22 -12.39
C PRO A 139 -3.03 -6.26 -11.60
N PHE A 140 -4.35 -6.16 -11.62
CA PHE A 140 -5.30 -7.06 -10.95
C PHE A 140 -6.09 -7.95 -11.92
N ASP A 141 -5.81 -7.88 -13.23
CA ASP A 141 -6.41 -8.76 -14.24
C ASP A 141 -5.64 -10.10 -14.26
N GLY A 142 -5.89 -10.94 -13.26
CA GLY A 142 -5.48 -12.34 -13.19
C GLY A 142 -6.69 -13.26 -13.19
#